data_AF-A0A0F9GZK6-F1
#
_entry.id   AF-A0A0F9GZK6-F1
#
_cell.length_a   1.000
_cell.length_b   1.000
_cell.length_c   1.000
_cell.angle_alpha   90.00
_cell.angle_beta   90.00
_cell.angle_gamma   90.00
#
_symmetry.space_group_name_H-M   'P 1'
#
loop_
_entity.id
_entity.type
_entity.pdbx_description
1 polymer ?
#
loop_
_entity_poly.entity_id
_entity_poly.type
_entity_poly.pdbx_seq_one_letter_code
_entity_poly.pdbx_strand_id
1 'polypeptide(L)'
;MHHRQSVTWLAAILLAAFTVGAAEPVVSNVYENLDLERALADTPVTFSRIGADGHFTKGVTPVIDGRKLPAQVNVLRHGADKSIRHALVSFVLPKLPAGGKVKIDWLNEAPAAPGEFEWAVDRDRFSAKLVLTPAEGGALTSDVGKIISGRWAASDRIKVLYDGAVMKEFEIRDTPASADGAKDKHIDVIWRLRVFTGQKSVRISAMVERCKMRKRGRREPRQMKLSSVKLLAGEKVLYEEGPIDHLDQTRYRIVVWSAGQLEDIHRRPNYEYWQTHGFVCKYRWVKPKTGEQVDAYYAKRGHQQQKPKRKQGILENGIITNHMPNTGGRW
;
A
#
# COMPACT_ATOMS: atom_id res chain seq x y z
N MET A 1 -36.49 -76.96 24.01
CA MET A 1 -35.51 -75.94 24.40
C MET A 1 -34.37 -75.95 23.37
N HIS A 2 -34.43 -75.08 22.36
CA HIS A 2 -33.36 -74.91 21.37
C HIS A 2 -32.71 -73.54 21.58
N HIS A 3 -31.42 -73.52 21.94
CA HIS A 3 -30.63 -72.31 22.08
C HIS A 3 -29.82 -72.11 20.78
N ARG A 4 -30.17 -71.09 19.99
CA ARG A 4 -29.37 -70.63 18.85
C ARG A 4 -28.38 -69.58 19.35
N GLN A 5 -27.09 -69.82 19.15
CA GLN A 5 -26.03 -68.82 19.36
C GLN A 5 -25.91 -67.95 18.10
N SER A 6 -26.01 -66.64 18.30
CA SER A 6 -25.83 -65.61 17.28
C SER A 6 -24.35 -65.24 17.19
N VAL A 7 -23.72 -65.42 16.03
CA VAL A 7 -22.35 -64.95 15.76
C VAL A 7 -22.45 -63.53 15.19
N THR A 8 -21.91 -62.54 15.91
CA THR A 8 -21.86 -61.14 15.47
C THR A 8 -20.52 -60.88 14.80
N TRP A 9 -20.53 -60.53 13.51
CA TRP A 9 -19.34 -60.13 12.77
C TRP A 9 -19.10 -58.62 12.96
N LEU A 10 -17.96 -58.26 13.56
CA LEU A 10 -17.46 -56.88 13.64
C LEU A 10 -16.58 -56.61 12.42
N ALA A 11 -17.08 -55.82 11.47
CA ALA A 11 -16.30 -55.30 10.36
C ALA A 11 -15.48 -54.07 10.83
N ALA A 12 -14.16 -54.20 10.87
CA ALA A 12 -13.25 -53.09 11.12
C ALA A 12 -13.10 -52.26 9.84
N ILE A 13 -13.64 -51.04 9.83
CA ILE A 13 -13.39 -50.05 8.78
C ILE A 13 -12.04 -49.38 9.06
N LEU A 14 -11.03 -49.72 8.27
CA LEU A 14 -9.78 -48.96 8.19
C LEU A 14 -10.03 -47.63 7.47
N LEU A 15 -10.09 -46.53 8.21
CA LEU A 15 -9.94 -45.19 7.62
C LEU A 15 -8.47 -44.98 7.26
N ALA A 16 -8.15 -45.03 5.97
CA ALA A 16 -6.88 -44.51 5.47
C ALA A 16 -6.90 -42.98 5.55
N ALA A 17 -6.10 -42.40 6.45
CA ALA A 17 -5.84 -40.97 6.48
C ALA A 17 -5.02 -40.59 5.24
N PHE A 18 -5.66 -40.01 4.22
CA PHE A 18 -4.95 -39.35 3.13
C PHE A 18 -4.25 -38.11 3.69
N THR A 19 -2.92 -38.16 3.83
CA THR A 19 -2.11 -36.96 3.97
C THR A 19 -2.15 -36.20 2.65
N VAL A 20 -3.05 -35.22 2.55
CA VAL A 20 -3.02 -34.24 1.46
C VAL A 20 -1.69 -33.50 1.59
N GLY A 21 -0.76 -33.74 0.66
CA GLY A 21 0.50 -33.01 0.60
C GLY A 21 0.20 -31.50 0.55
N ALA A 22 0.76 -30.74 1.48
CA ALA A 22 0.64 -29.29 1.47
C ALA A 22 1.25 -28.76 0.17
N ALA A 23 0.50 -27.96 -0.59
CA ALA A 23 1.02 -27.35 -1.81
C ALA A 23 2.26 -26.52 -1.48
N GLU A 24 3.35 -26.74 -2.21
CA GLU A 24 4.60 -26.02 -1.98
C GLU A 24 4.43 -24.51 -2.31
N PRO A 25 5.01 -23.63 -1.48
CA PRO A 25 4.97 -22.21 -1.75
C PRO A 25 5.82 -21.86 -2.98
N VAL A 26 5.26 -21.04 -3.86
CA VAL A 26 5.95 -20.48 -5.02
C VAL A 26 7.09 -19.58 -4.55
N VAL A 27 6.84 -18.79 -3.51
CA VAL A 27 7.82 -17.91 -2.88
C VAL A 27 7.41 -17.63 -1.44
N SER A 28 8.40 -17.48 -0.58
CA SER A 28 8.24 -17.05 0.81
C SER A 28 8.87 -15.67 1.01
N ASN A 29 8.23 -14.83 1.83
CA ASN A 29 8.79 -13.55 2.24
C ASN A 29 8.63 -13.32 3.73
N VAL A 30 9.59 -12.61 4.32
CA VAL A 30 9.51 -12.15 5.71
C VAL A 30 9.10 -10.68 5.71
N TYR A 31 8.13 -10.38 6.56
CA TYR A 31 7.59 -9.05 6.78
C TYR A 31 7.88 -8.66 8.22
N GLU A 32 8.28 -7.41 8.42
CA GLU A 32 8.72 -6.89 9.71
C GLU A 32 7.86 -5.69 10.08
N ASN A 33 7.41 -5.66 11.32
CA ASN A 33 6.80 -4.48 11.91
C ASN A 33 7.90 -3.61 12.48
N LEU A 34 8.10 -2.42 11.92
CA LEU A 34 9.12 -1.49 12.41
C LEU A 34 8.67 -0.68 13.62
N ASP A 35 7.38 -0.71 13.94
CA ASP A 35 6.85 -0.11 15.15
C ASP A 35 7.25 -0.97 16.35
N LEU A 36 8.17 -0.47 17.17
CA LEU A 36 8.72 -1.17 18.33
C LEU A 36 7.76 -1.15 19.53
N GLU A 37 6.71 -0.33 19.48
CA GLU A 37 5.80 -0.12 20.61
C GLU A 37 4.41 -0.70 20.36
N ARG A 38 4.05 -0.90 19.09
CA ARG A 38 2.69 -1.32 18.72
C ARG A 38 2.68 -2.64 17.97
N ALA A 39 2.01 -3.62 18.57
CA ALA A 39 1.65 -4.85 17.88
C ALA A 39 0.45 -4.61 16.94
N LEU A 40 0.41 -5.37 15.86
CA LEU A 40 -0.72 -5.44 14.95
C LEU A 40 -1.49 -6.74 15.21
N ALA A 41 -2.81 -6.63 15.29
CA ALA A 41 -3.73 -7.76 15.41
C ALA A 41 -4.96 -7.47 14.54
N ASP A 42 -5.43 -8.49 13.83
CA ASP A 42 -6.56 -8.41 12.89
C ASP A 42 -6.51 -7.16 12.00
N THR A 43 -5.30 -6.84 11.53
CA THR A 43 -5.03 -5.59 10.82
C THR A 43 -5.13 -5.83 9.32
N PRO A 44 -6.00 -5.12 8.58
CA PRO A 44 -6.04 -5.25 7.14
C PRO A 44 -4.77 -4.65 6.52
N VAL A 45 -4.15 -5.42 5.65
CA VAL A 45 -2.88 -5.06 5.01
C VAL A 45 -2.97 -5.22 3.49
N THR A 46 -2.17 -4.47 2.75
CA THR A 46 -2.03 -4.63 1.29
C THR A 46 -0.56 -4.78 0.90
N PHE A 47 -0.20 -5.92 0.31
CA PHE A 47 1.14 -6.15 -0.23
C PHE A 47 1.14 -6.21 -1.75
N SER A 48 2.18 -5.62 -2.35
CA SER A 48 2.47 -5.85 -3.77
C SER A 48 3.17 -7.19 -3.92
N ARG A 49 2.56 -8.08 -4.68
CA ARG A 49 3.11 -9.39 -5.02
C ARG A 49 3.52 -9.41 -6.49
N ILE A 50 4.81 -9.64 -6.73
CA ILE A 50 5.35 -9.90 -8.06
C ILE A 50 5.62 -11.38 -8.24
N GLY A 51 5.37 -11.89 -9.44
CA GLY A 51 5.48 -13.31 -9.78
C GLY A 51 6.17 -13.50 -11.11
N ALA A 52 7.10 -14.44 -11.20
CA ALA A 52 7.72 -14.79 -12.47
C ALA A 52 6.68 -15.42 -13.42
N ASP A 53 7.02 -15.48 -14.71
CA ASP A 53 6.14 -16.12 -15.69
C ASP A 53 6.02 -17.61 -15.31
N GLY A 54 4.81 -18.15 -15.35
CA GLY A 54 4.46 -19.53 -14.99
C GLY A 54 4.19 -19.75 -13.49
N HIS A 55 4.55 -18.81 -12.62
CA HIS A 55 4.52 -19.04 -11.16
C HIS A 55 3.13 -18.89 -10.55
N PHE A 56 2.35 -17.88 -10.95
CA PHE A 56 1.00 -17.64 -10.44
C PHE A 56 -0.01 -17.69 -11.58
N THR A 57 -0.35 -18.90 -12.02
CA THR A 57 -1.31 -19.17 -13.11
C THR A 57 -2.75 -19.33 -12.64
N LYS A 58 -2.97 -19.71 -11.37
CA LYS A 58 -4.29 -19.96 -10.79
C LYS A 58 -4.76 -18.85 -9.85
N GLY A 59 -3.83 -18.13 -9.24
CA GLY A 59 -4.11 -17.10 -8.24
C GLY A 59 -2.93 -16.88 -7.31
N VAL A 60 -3.16 -16.10 -6.27
CA VAL A 60 -2.16 -15.80 -5.24
C VAL A 60 -2.81 -15.92 -3.86
N THR A 61 -2.48 -16.97 -3.13
CA THR A 61 -3.00 -17.20 -1.77
C THR A 61 -1.91 -16.97 -0.72
N PRO A 62 -2.11 -16.04 0.24
CA PRO A 62 -1.22 -15.91 1.39
C PRO A 62 -1.47 -17.02 2.41
N VAL A 63 -0.38 -17.55 2.96
CA VAL A 63 -0.36 -18.56 4.02
C VAL A 63 0.52 -18.06 5.16
N ILE A 64 -0.01 -18.10 6.38
CA ILE A 64 0.70 -17.76 7.61
C ILE A 64 0.52 -18.92 8.58
N ASP A 65 1.64 -19.41 9.13
CA ASP A 65 1.65 -20.55 10.07
C ASP A 65 0.84 -21.76 9.57
N GLY A 66 0.97 -22.08 8.27
CA GLY A 66 0.27 -23.17 7.60
C GLY A 66 -1.20 -22.91 7.26
N ARG A 67 -1.77 -21.78 7.70
CA ARG A 67 -3.17 -21.39 7.43
C ARG A 67 -3.28 -20.51 6.19
N LYS A 68 -4.05 -20.96 5.20
CA LYS A 68 -4.49 -20.14 4.06
C LYS A 68 -5.41 -19.03 4.55
N LEU A 69 -5.17 -17.80 4.12
CA LEU A 69 -6.00 -16.65 4.48
C LEU A 69 -6.89 -16.23 3.28
N PRO A 70 -8.16 -15.87 3.53
CA PRO A 70 -8.97 -15.20 2.53
C PRO A 70 -8.30 -13.90 2.09
N ALA A 71 -8.31 -13.62 0.79
CA ALA A 71 -7.63 -12.45 0.27
C ALA A 71 -8.32 -11.87 -0.97
N GLN A 72 -8.30 -10.54 -1.04
CA GLN A 72 -8.61 -9.79 -2.24
C GLN A 72 -7.35 -9.69 -3.10
N VAL A 73 -7.43 -10.11 -4.36
CA VAL A 73 -6.31 -10.03 -5.31
C VAL A 73 -6.68 -9.09 -6.46
N ASN A 74 -6.05 -7.92 -6.53
CA ASN A 74 -6.19 -6.98 -7.65
C ASN A 74 -4.98 -7.14 -8.58
N VAL A 75 -5.19 -7.82 -9.71
CA VAL A 75 -4.12 -8.02 -10.70
C VAL A 75 -3.87 -6.72 -11.46
N LEU A 76 -2.63 -6.23 -11.38
CA LEU A 76 -2.18 -5.01 -12.06
C LEU A 76 -1.50 -5.31 -13.38
N ARG A 77 -0.93 -6.51 -13.54
CA ARG A 77 -0.24 -6.92 -14.77
C ARG A 77 -0.17 -8.44 -14.89
N HIS A 78 -0.36 -8.92 -16.11
CA HIS A 78 -0.08 -10.30 -16.51
C HIS A 78 1.22 -10.42 -17.32
N GLY A 79 1.83 -11.60 -17.30
CA GLY A 79 2.93 -12.00 -18.16
C GLY A 79 2.45 -12.35 -19.57
N ALA A 80 3.41 -12.66 -20.46
CA ALA A 80 3.09 -13.11 -21.82
C ALA A 80 2.32 -14.44 -21.83
N ASP A 81 2.58 -15.29 -20.84
CA ASP A 81 1.93 -16.58 -20.60
C ASP A 81 0.60 -16.46 -19.81
N LYS A 82 0.12 -15.22 -19.59
CA LYS A 82 -1.08 -14.88 -18.79
C LYS A 82 -0.97 -15.16 -17.29
N SER A 83 0.19 -15.58 -16.77
CA SER A 83 0.40 -15.66 -15.33
C SER A 83 0.40 -14.26 -14.68
N ILE A 84 0.12 -14.19 -13.38
CA ILE A 84 0.09 -12.93 -12.63
C ILE A 84 1.53 -12.43 -12.42
N ARG A 85 1.87 -11.32 -13.08
CA ARG A 85 3.17 -10.66 -12.95
C ARG A 85 3.23 -9.67 -11.80
N HIS A 86 2.12 -8.95 -11.57
CA HIS A 86 2.00 -8.02 -10.47
C HIS A 86 0.55 -7.96 -10.00
N ALA A 87 0.34 -8.15 -8.70
CA ALA A 87 -0.94 -7.95 -8.06
C ALA A 87 -0.76 -7.19 -6.74
N LEU A 88 -1.82 -6.50 -6.32
CA LEU A 88 -2.01 -6.12 -4.92
C LEU A 88 -2.81 -7.22 -4.24
N VAL A 89 -2.25 -7.79 -3.17
CA VAL A 89 -2.93 -8.79 -2.37
C VAL A 89 -3.26 -8.16 -1.02
N SER A 90 -4.55 -8.07 -0.73
CA SER A 90 -5.05 -7.48 0.51
C SER A 90 -5.76 -8.54 1.34
N PHE A 91 -5.42 -8.64 2.62
CA PHE A 91 -6.04 -9.58 3.56
C PHE A 91 -5.93 -9.03 4.99
N VAL A 92 -6.58 -9.68 5.95
CA VAL A 92 -6.48 -9.34 7.36
C VAL A 92 -5.35 -10.14 7.99
N LEU A 93 -4.30 -9.44 8.42
CA LEU A 93 -3.15 -10.02 9.11
C LEU A 93 -3.55 -10.36 10.55
N PRO A 94 -3.53 -11.64 10.97
CA PRO A 94 -4.05 -12.03 12.28
C PRO A 94 -3.23 -11.43 13.43
N LYS A 95 -1.91 -11.49 13.33
CA LYS A 95 -1.00 -11.01 14.37
C LYS A 95 0.38 -10.69 13.79
N LEU A 96 0.97 -9.61 14.27
CA LEU A 96 2.38 -9.27 14.09
C LEU A 96 2.85 -8.46 15.31
N PRO A 97 3.71 -9.02 16.17
CA PRO A 97 4.20 -8.31 17.35
C PRO A 97 4.90 -6.98 17.03
N ALA A 98 5.00 -6.09 18.03
CA ALA A 98 5.82 -4.89 17.95
C ALA A 98 7.29 -5.29 17.71
N GLY A 99 7.96 -4.65 16.75
CA GLY A 99 9.31 -5.05 16.31
C GLY A 99 9.40 -6.47 15.72
N GLY A 100 8.27 -7.14 15.54
CA GLY A 100 8.18 -8.56 15.21
C GLY A 100 8.30 -8.85 13.72
N LYS A 101 8.42 -10.14 13.40
CA LYS A 101 8.47 -10.63 12.02
C LYS A 101 7.41 -11.70 11.78
N VAL A 102 6.89 -11.75 10.57
CA VAL A 102 5.98 -12.81 10.09
C VAL A 102 6.45 -13.32 8.74
N LYS A 103 6.48 -14.64 8.57
CA LYS A 103 6.70 -15.28 7.28
C LYS A 103 5.35 -15.44 6.59
N ILE A 104 5.28 -14.99 5.33
CA ILE A 104 4.12 -15.23 4.46
C ILE A 104 4.59 -16.08 3.29
N ASP A 105 3.95 -17.24 3.18
CA ASP A 105 4.09 -18.17 2.07
C ASP A 105 3.04 -17.86 1.01
N TRP A 106 3.43 -17.86 -0.26
CA TRP A 106 2.56 -17.49 -1.38
C TRP A 106 2.32 -18.70 -2.28
N LEU A 107 1.08 -19.18 -2.34
CA LEU A 107 0.70 -20.34 -3.16
C LEU A 107 0.14 -19.91 -4.53
N ASN A 108 0.35 -20.76 -5.54
CA ASN A 108 -0.30 -20.65 -6.85
C ASN A 108 -1.72 -21.22 -6.82
N GLU A 109 -2.59 -20.53 -6.09
CA GLU A 109 -3.98 -20.93 -5.88
C GLU A 109 -4.82 -19.66 -5.68
N ALA A 110 -6.08 -19.69 -6.12
CA ALA A 110 -7.02 -18.62 -5.81
C ALA A 110 -7.37 -18.66 -4.32
N PRO A 111 -7.26 -17.54 -3.58
CA PRO A 111 -7.64 -17.50 -2.18
C PRO A 111 -9.15 -17.57 -2.04
N ALA A 112 -9.63 -18.00 -0.87
CA ALA A 112 -11.03 -17.79 -0.50
C ALA A 112 -11.36 -16.29 -0.55
N ALA A 113 -12.60 -15.97 -0.93
CA ALA A 113 -13.07 -14.60 -0.88
C ALA A 113 -13.15 -14.13 0.59
N PRO A 114 -12.64 -12.93 0.92
CA PRO A 114 -12.91 -12.31 2.21
C PRO A 114 -14.42 -12.06 2.41
N GLY A 115 -14.85 -11.87 3.67
CA GLY A 115 -16.20 -11.41 3.97
C GLY A 115 -16.47 -10.00 3.40
N GLU A 116 -17.72 -9.56 3.43
CA GLU A 116 -18.11 -8.27 2.85
C GLU A 116 -17.34 -7.07 3.42
N PHE A 117 -17.22 -6.00 2.64
CA PHE A 117 -16.53 -4.80 3.08
C PHE A 117 -17.36 -4.04 4.12
N GLU A 118 -16.82 -3.87 5.31
CA GLU A 118 -17.44 -3.13 6.41
C GLU A 118 -16.91 -1.69 6.45
N TRP A 119 -17.79 -0.71 6.25
CA TRP A 119 -17.42 0.70 6.39
C TRP A 119 -17.42 1.12 7.86
N ALA A 120 -16.26 1.50 8.39
CA ALA A 120 -16.14 2.12 9.72
C ALA A 120 -15.79 3.62 9.68
N VAL A 121 -15.49 4.17 8.50
CA VAL A 121 -15.33 5.60 8.29
C VAL A 121 -16.70 6.24 8.08
N ASP A 122 -16.98 7.33 8.78
CA ASP A 122 -18.12 8.19 8.48
C ASP A 122 -17.87 8.91 7.15
N ARG A 123 -18.48 8.37 6.09
CA ARG A 123 -18.28 8.84 4.72
C ARG A 123 -18.79 10.25 4.48
N ASP A 124 -19.82 10.66 5.21
CA ASP A 124 -20.47 11.96 5.06
C ASP A 124 -19.70 13.05 5.81
N ARG A 125 -18.96 12.67 6.87
CA ARG A 125 -18.13 13.60 7.65
C ARG A 125 -16.66 13.63 7.25
N PHE A 126 -16.20 12.71 6.38
CA PHE A 126 -14.82 12.71 5.95
C PHE A 126 -14.48 13.96 5.12
N SER A 127 -13.64 14.83 5.68
CA SER A 127 -13.23 16.08 5.05
C SER A 127 -11.72 16.26 5.15
N ALA A 128 -10.99 15.72 4.18
CA ALA A 128 -9.56 15.99 4.03
C ALA A 128 -9.34 17.28 3.23
N LYS A 129 -8.45 18.15 3.69
CA LYS A 129 -8.13 19.42 3.04
C LYS A 129 -6.64 19.59 2.91
N LEU A 130 -6.19 20.02 1.72
CA LEU A 130 -4.83 20.50 1.49
C LEU A 130 -4.89 22.02 1.36
N VAL A 131 -4.17 22.72 2.23
CA VAL A 131 -4.04 24.16 2.22
C VAL A 131 -2.60 24.50 1.84
N LEU A 132 -2.43 25.16 0.70
CA LEU A 132 -1.17 25.72 0.24
C LEU A 132 -1.23 27.22 0.51
N THR A 133 -0.34 27.73 1.36
CA THR A 133 -0.27 29.17 1.64
C THR A 133 0.90 29.75 0.85
N PRO A 134 0.65 30.50 -0.23
CA PRO A 134 1.70 31.23 -0.94
C PRO A 134 2.37 32.26 -0.01
N ALA A 135 3.62 32.63 -0.29
CA ALA A 135 4.25 33.76 0.38
C ALA A 135 3.58 35.11 0.00
N GLU A 136 2.97 35.16 -1.18
CA GLU A 136 2.24 36.32 -1.72
C GLU A 136 0.87 35.88 -2.22
N GLY A 137 -0.20 36.54 -1.76
CA GLY A 137 -1.59 36.21 -2.12
C GLY A 137 -2.31 35.36 -1.06
N GLY A 138 -3.54 34.96 -1.39
CA GLY A 138 -4.40 34.16 -0.50
C GLY A 138 -4.08 32.67 -0.53
N ALA A 139 -4.52 31.94 0.50
CA ALA A 139 -4.38 30.50 0.56
C ALA A 139 -5.14 29.80 -0.58
N LEU A 140 -4.55 28.75 -1.13
CA LEU A 140 -5.17 27.86 -2.10
C LEU A 140 -5.58 26.57 -1.40
N THR A 141 -6.83 26.15 -1.59
CA THR A 141 -7.39 24.98 -0.92
C THR A 141 -7.88 23.95 -1.93
N SER A 142 -7.48 22.69 -1.74
CA SER A 142 -8.14 21.53 -2.34
C SER A 142 -8.89 20.77 -1.24
N ASP A 143 -10.21 20.65 -1.38
CA ASP A 143 -11.11 20.14 -0.33
C ASP A 143 -11.83 18.87 -0.81
N VAL A 144 -11.35 17.73 -0.34
CA VAL A 144 -11.90 16.41 -0.68
C VAL A 144 -13.34 16.27 -0.19
N GLY A 145 -13.68 16.84 0.96
CA GLY A 145 -15.03 16.77 1.52
C GLY A 145 -16.05 17.40 0.58
N LYS A 146 -15.70 18.54 -0.04
CA LYS A 146 -16.55 19.19 -1.07
C LYS A 146 -16.69 18.36 -2.34
N ILE A 147 -15.61 17.69 -2.78
CA ILE A 147 -15.62 16.90 -4.03
C ILE A 147 -16.43 15.62 -3.86
N ILE A 148 -16.17 14.88 -2.78
CA ILE A 148 -16.86 13.62 -2.51
C ILE A 148 -18.29 13.88 -2.06
N SER A 149 -18.51 14.84 -1.15
CA SER A 149 -19.84 15.11 -0.57
C SER A 149 -20.57 13.83 -0.15
N GLY A 150 -19.89 12.93 0.58
CA GLY A 150 -20.42 11.61 0.97
C GLY A 150 -20.47 10.55 -0.15
N ARG A 151 -20.31 10.93 -1.42
CA ARG A 151 -20.44 10.05 -2.61
C ARG A 151 -19.12 9.44 -3.07
N TRP A 152 -18.54 8.56 -2.25
CA TRP A 152 -17.22 7.96 -2.50
C TRP A 152 -17.06 7.18 -3.81
N ALA A 153 -18.15 6.71 -4.43
CA ALA A 153 -18.11 5.92 -5.67
C ALA A 153 -19.02 6.46 -6.80
N ALA A 154 -19.72 7.57 -6.60
CA ALA A 154 -20.78 8.02 -7.51
C ALA A 154 -20.52 9.39 -8.18
N SER A 155 -19.35 9.99 -7.95
CA SER A 155 -18.94 11.22 -8.65
C SER A 155 -18.05 10.91 -9.85
N ASP A 156 -18.30 11.58 -10.96
CA ASP A 156 -17.47 11.67 -12.16
C ASP A 156 -16.03 12.15 -11.91
N ARG A 157 -15.80 12.87 -10.81
CA ARG A 157 -14.47 13.33 -10.38
C ARG A 157 -13.67 12.28 -9.62
N ILE A 158 -14.30 11.15 -9.30
CA ILE A 158 -13.70 10.06 -8.54
C ILE A 158 -13.47 8.86 -9.45
N LYS A 159 -12.21 8.45 -9.56
CA LYS A 159 -11.85 7.19 -10.19
C LYS A 159 -11.68 6.14 -9.11
N VAL A 160 -12.55 5.13 -9.11
CA VAL A 160 -12.37 3.94 -8.28
C VAL A 160 -11.19 3.14 -8.85
N LEU A 161 -10.09 3.04 -8.11
CA LEU A 161 -8.92 2.26 -8.51
C LEU A 161 -9.07 0.79 -8.11
N TYR A 162 -9.54 0.56 -6.89
CA TYR A 162 -9.77 -0.77 -6.33
C TYR A 162 -11.08 -0.76 -5.55
N ASP A 163 -11.92 -1.75 -5.81
CA ASP A 163 -13.19 -1.93 -5.12
C ASP A 163 -13.32 -3.38 -4.66
N GLY A 164 -12.74 -3.71 -3.51
CA GLY A 164 -12.85 -5.05 -2.97
C GLY A 164 -13.25 -5.09 -1.51
N ALA A 165 -13.19 -6.30 -0.98
CA ALA A 165 -13.77 -6.68 0.30
C ALA A 165 -12.86 -6.37 1.52
N VAL A 166 -11.55 -6.22 1.29
CA VAL A 166 -10.59 -5.84 2.34
C VAL A 166 -10.17 -4.38 2.19
N MET A 167 -10.00 -3.93 0.96
CA MET A 167 -9.45 -2.61 0.65
C MET A 167 -10.18 -1.99 -0.54
N LYS A 168 -10.51 -0.70 -0.40
CA LYS A 168 -10.97 0.17 -1.49
C LYS A 168 -10.00 1.34 -1.65
N GLU A 169 -9.72 1.73 -2.89
CA GLU A 169 -8.89 2.91 -3.19
C GLU A 169 -9.51 3.77 -4.27
N PHE A 170 -9.50 5.07 -4.02
CA PHE A 170 -10.10 6.09 -4.87
C PHE A 170 -9.03 7.10 -5.27
N GLU A 171 -9.00 7.49 -6.54
CA GLU A 171 -8.21 8.62 -7.05
C GLU A 171 -9.16 9.80 -7.34
N ILE A 172 -8.78 10.98 -6.87
CA ILE A 172 -9.54 12.21 -7.06
C ILE A 172 -8.59 13.27 -7.58
N ARG A 173 -8.99 13.93 -8.68
CA ARG A 173 -8.20 14.99 -9.29
C ARG A 173 -8.86 16.34 -9.03
N ASP A 174 -8.06 17.28 -8.57
CA ASP A 174 -8.51 18.62 -8.25
C ASP A 174 -7.48 19.68 -8.63
N THR A 175 -7.95 20.91 -8.74
CA THR A 175 -7.12 22.10 -8.88
C THR A 175 -7.45 23.00 -7.70
N PRO A 176 -6.49 23.28 -6.81
CA PRO A 176 -6.77 24.05 -5.61
C PRO A 176 -7.22 25.46 -5.99
N ALA A 177 -8.13 26.02 -5.19
CA ALA A 177 -8.75 27.31 -5.46
C ALA A 177 -8.54 28.30 -4.33
N SER A 178 -8.51 29.59 -4.64
CA SER A 178 -8.53 30.67 -3.67
C SER A 178 -9.89 30.74 -2.93
N ALA A 179 -9.97 31.60 -1.91
CA ALA A 179 -11.22 31.86 -1.19
C ALA A 179 -12.38 32.30 -2.11
N ASP A 180 -12.07 33.05 -3.18
CA ASP A 180 -13.04 33.51 -4.18
C ASP A 180 -13.42 32.43 -5.22
N GLY A 181 -12.88 31.20 -5.07
CA GLY A 181 -13.13 30.08 -5.98
C GLY A 181 -12.28 30.09 -7.25
N ALA A 182 -11.34 31.03 -7.40
CA ALA A 182 -10.45 31.06 -8.54
C ALA A 182 -9.44 29.91 -8.47
N LYS A 183 -9.50 29.00 -9.45
CA LYS A 183 -8.60 27.85 -9.57
C LYS A 183 -7.18 28.29 -9.93
N ASP A 184 -6.20 27.66 -9.30
CA ASP A 184 -4.78 27.89 -9.61
C ASP A 184 -4.42 27.41 -11.03
N LYS A 185 -3.57 28.17 -11.71
CA LYS A 185 -3.21 27.92 -13.12
C LYS A 185 -2.05 26.95 -13.29
N HIS A 186 -1.31 26.64 -12.23
CA HIS A 186 -0.04 25.92 -12.29
C HIS A 186 -0.01 24.62 -11.49
N ILE A 187 -0.87 24.51 -10.48
CA ILE A 187 -0.94 23.36 -9.59
C ILE A 187 -2.10 22.46 -9.95
N ASP A 188 -1.86 21.16 -9.93
CA ASP A 188 -2.89 20.14 -9.80
C ASP A 188 -2.63 19.31 -8.54
N VAL A 189 -3.71 18.82 -7.94
CA VAL A 189 -3.66 17.94 -6.76
C VAL A 189 -4.31 16.61 -7.12
N ILE A 190 -3.57 15.53 -6.94
CA ILE A 190 -4.07 14.16 -7.07
C ILE A 190 -4.15 13.55 -5.68
N TRP A 191 -5.38 13.31 -5.23
CA TRP A 191 -5.65 12.62 -3.99
C TRP A 191 -5.79 11.13 -4.24
N ARG A 192 -5.26 10.34 -3.31
CA ARG A 192 -5.54 8.90 -3.20
C ARG A 192 -5.99 8.59 -1.80
N LEU A 193 -7.19 8.05 -1.70
CA LEU A 193 -7.80 7.65 -0.44
C LEU A 193 -7.87 6.14 -0.45
N ARG A 194 -7.19 5.49 0.48
CA ARG A 194 -7.31 4.06 0.71
C ARG A 194 -8.02 3.80 2.03
N VAL A 195 -9.09 3.02 1.94
CA VAL A 195 -9.94 2.64 3.07
C VAL A 195 -9.87 1.13 3.23
N PHE A 196 -9.82 0.67 4.47
CA PHE A 196 -9.79 -0.73 4.81
C PHE A 196 -11.05 -1.13 5.57
N THR A 197 -11.49 -2.38 5.37
CA THR A 197 -12.68 -2.94 6.02
C THR A 197 -12.54 -2.88 7.54
N GLY A 198 -13.59 -2.44 8.23
CA GLY A 198 -13.66 -2.31 9.70
C GLY A 198 -12.79 -1.19 10.31
N GLN A 199 -12.07 -0.40 9.50
CA GLN A 199 -11.12 0.59 10.02
C GLN A 199 -11.63 2.02 9.91
N LYS A 200 -11.46 2.80 10.99
CA LYS A 200 -11.82 4.23 11.06
C LYS A 200 -10.80 5.15 10.38
N SER A 201 -9.57 4.66 10.19
CA SER A 201 -8.48 5.44 9.61
C SER A 201 -8.42 5.27 8.10
N VAL A 202 -8.32 6.39 7.39
CA VAL A 202 -8.12 6.46 5.94
C VAL A 202 -6.66 6.81 5.68
N ARG A 203 -6.00 6.04 4.80
CA ARG A 203 -4.70 6.44 4.29
C ARG A 203 -4.90 7.48 3.20
N ILE A 204 -4.44 8.70 3.46
CA ILE A 204 -4.56 9.85 2.60
C ILE A 204 -3.21 10.09 1.93
N SER A 205 -3.22 10.19 0.61
CA SER A 205 -2.06 10.55 -0.18
C SER A 205 -2.40 11.76 -1.04
N ALA A 206 -1.81 12.92 -0.74
CA ALA A 206 -1.94 14.13 -1.54
C ALA A 206 -0.68 14.31 -2.39
N MET A 207 -0.81 14.23 -3.71
CA MET A 207 0.26 14.54 -4.65
C MET A 207 0.02 15.93 -5.22
N VAL A 208 1.00 16.81 -5.07
CA VAL A 208 0.91 18.19 -5.54
C VAL A 208 1.86 18.33 -6.73
N GLU A 209 1.31 18.60 -7.89
CA GLU A 209 2.06 18.66 -9.16
C GLU A 209 2.10 20.09 -9.67
N ARG A 210 3.32 20.58 -9.96
CA ARG A 210 3.55 21.80 -10.74
C ARG A 210 4.12 21.42 -12.11
N CYS A 211 3.47 20.46 -12.76
CA CYS A 211 3.93 19.83 -14.00
C CYS A 211 3.09 20.19 -15.23
N LYS A 212 2.26 21.25 -15.15
CA LYS A 212 1.48 21.71 -16.30
C LYS A 212 2.39 22.06 -17.47
N MET A 213 1.93 21.75 -18.68
CA MET A 213 2.72 21.98 -19.90
C MET A 213 3.01 23.46 -20.07
N ARG A 214 4.29 23.80 -20.28
CA ARG A 214 4.70 25.17 -20.57
C ARG A 214 4.16 25.59 -21.93
N LYS A 215 3.55 26.78 -22.01
CA LYS A 215 3.14 27.37 -23.27
C LYS A 215 4.29 28.15 -23.88
N ARG A 216 4.70 27.80 -25.10
CA ARG A 216 5.74 28.53 -25.84
C ARG A 216 5.38 30.03 -25.90
N GLY A 217 6.36 30.89 -25.61
CA GLY A 217 6.19 32.35 -25.65
C GLY A 217 5.57 32.97 -24.38
N ARG A 218 5.19 32.17 -23.37
CA ARG A 218 4.76 32.70 -22.06
C ARG A 218 5.86 32.55 -21.02
N ARG A 219 6.09 33.61 -20.24
CA ARG A 219 6.91 33.54 -19.02
C ARG A 219 6.06 32.94 -17.92
N GLU A 220 6.43 31.74 -17.48
CA GLU A 220 5.86 31.10 -16.30
C GLU A 220 6.83 31.26 -15.11
N PRO A 221 6.34 31.45 -13.88
CA PRO A 221 7.21 31.53 -12.71
C PRO A 221 8.06 30.25 -12.57
N ARG A 222 9.35 30.39 -12.26
CA ARG A 222 10.24 29.21 -12.07
C ARG A 222 9.96 28.45 -10.78
N GLN A 223 9.39 29.12 -9.79
CA GLN A 223 9.02 28.53 -8.51
C GLN A 223 7.79 29.25 -7.96
N MET A 224 7.10 28.57 -7.05
CA MET A 224 6.09 29.14 -6.18
C MET A 224 6.60 29.06 -4.75
N LYS A 225 6.75 30.22 -4.09
CA LYS A 225 7.14 30.27 -2.68
C LYS A 225 5.92 29.99 -1.83
N LEU A 226 5.99 28.97 -0.98
CA LEU A 226 4.94 28.64 -0.03
C LEU A 226 5.45 28.93 1.37
N SER A 227 4.68 29.73 2.13
CA SER A 227 4.94 29.97 3.55
C SER A 227 4.56 28.74 4.39
N SER A 228 3.51 28.01 3.99
CA SER A 228 3.15 26.73 4.59
C SER A 228 2.38 25.81 3.65
N VAL A 229 2.47 24.51 3.92
CA VAL A 229 1.64 23.45 3.34
C VAL A 229 1.04 22.66 4.49
N LYS A 230 -0.29 22.62 4.58
CA LYS A 230 -1.02 21.89 5.63
C LYS A 230 -1.96 20.86 5.02
N LEU A 231 -1.95 19.65 5.58
CA LEU A 231 -2.97 18.64 5.32
C LEU A 231 -3.80 18.45 6.58
N LEU A 232 -5.11 18.63 6.46
CA LEU A 232 -6.07 18.52 7.55
C LEU A 232 -7.06 17.38 7.31
N ALA A 233 -7.60 16.81 8.39
CA ALA A 233 -8.82 16.01 8.40
C ALA A 233 -9.78 16.60 9.42
N GLY A 234 -10.85 17.24 8.95
CA GLY A 234 -11.64 18.16 9.77
C GLY A 234 -10.75 19.32 10.25
N GLU A 235 -10.72 19.56 11.55
CA GLU A 235 -9.88 20.59 12.18
C GLU A 235 -8.49 20.09 12.57
N LYS A 236 -8.25 18.77 12.53
CA LYS A 236 -6.99 18.17 12.93
C LYS A 236 -5.94 18.35 11.83
N VAL A 237 -4.81 18.98 12.18
CA VAL A 237 -3.62 19.03 11.33
C VAL A 237 -2.94 17.66 11.34
N LEU A 238 -2.88 17.00 10.19
CA LEU A 238 -2.19 15.71 10.01
C LEU A 238 -0.76 15.89 9.50
N TYR A 239 -0.52 16.97 8.75
CA TYR A 239 0.77 17.32 8.19
C TYR A 239 0.92 18.84 8.13
N GLU A 240 2.11 19.32 8.44
CA GLU A 240 2.48 20.72 8.24
C GLU A 240 3.97 20.82 7.94
N GLU A 241 4.31 21.58 6.90
CA GLU A 241 5.68 21.93 6.56
C GLU A 241 5.74 23.31 5.89
N GLY A 242 6.87 23.98 5.99
CA GLY A 242 7.11 25.29 5.42
C GLY A 242 8.20 26.06 6.18
N PRO A 243 8.78 27.10 5.57
CA PRO A 243 8.57 27.55 4.19
C PRO A 243 9.25 26.63 3.16
N ILE A 244 8.70 26.54 1.94
CA ILE A 244 9.25 25.74 0.84
C ILE A 244 9.17 26.47 -0.52
N ASP A 245 10.12 26.16 -1.40
CA ASP A 245 10.11 26.59 -2.80
C ASP A 245 9.59 25.44 -3.69
N HIS A 246 8.34 25.54 -4.16
CA HIS A 246 7.78 24.56 -5.08
C HIS A 246 8.24 24.87 -6.51
N LEU A 247 9.29 24.17 -6.93
CA LEU A 247 9.93 24.35 -8.23
C LEU A 247 9.02 23.95 -9.39
N ASP A 248 9.17 24.63 -10.53
CA ASP A 248 8.52 24.23 -11.79
C ASP A 248 8.92 22.81 -12.21
N GLN A 249 7.98 22.11 -12.83
CA GLN A 249 8.13 20.74 -13.31
C GLN A 249 8.48 19.73 -12.21
N THR A 250 8.08 20.02 -10.97
CA THR A 250 8.24 19.09 -9.84
C THR A 250 6.91 18.68 -9.25
N ARG A 251 6.91 17.47 -8.68
CA ARG A 251 5.82 16.94 -7.87
C ARG A 251 6.37 16.48 -6.53
N TYR A 252 5.55 16.58 -5.50
CA TYR A 252 5.81 15.95 -4.22
C TYR A 252 4.56 15.23 -3.73
N ARG A 253 4.75 14.34 -2.76
CA ARG A 253 3.68 13.50 -2.23
C ARG A 253 3.71 13.49 -0.72
N ILE A 254 2.58 13.84 -0.11
CA ILE A 254 2.33 13.72 1.31
C ILE A 254 1.52 12.44 1.53
N VAL A 255 1.89 11.62 2.52
CA VAL A 255 1.15 10.42 2.91
C VAL A 255 0.91 10.45 4.42
N VAL A 256 -0.34 10.41 4.83
CA VAL A 256 -0.76 10.44 6.24
C VAL A 256 -1.95 9.51 6.47
N TRP A 257 -2.29 9.31 7.74
CA TRP A 257 -3.47 8.55 8.15
C TRP A 257 -4.40 9.44 8.99
N SER A 258 -5.70 9.41 8.71
CA SER A 258 -6.66 10.33 9.34
C SER A 258 -6.86 10.09 10.83
N ALA A 259 -6.88 8.82 11.27
CA ALA A 259 -7.17 8.44 12.65
C ALA A 259 -6.05 7.59 13.26
N GLY A 260 -4.80 7.87 12.87
CA GLY A 260 -3.62 7.09 13.27
C GLY A 260 -3.21 6.08 12.21
N GLN A 261 -1.90 5.81 12.13
CA GLN A 261 -1.35 4.82 11.20
C GLN A 261 -1.97 3.45 11.48
N LEU A 262 -2.33 2.67 10.46
CA LEU A 262 -2.82 1.30 10.69
C LEU A 262 -1.70 0.28 10.59
N GLU A 263 -0.87 0.42 9.57
CA GLU A 263 0.23 -0.50 9.28
C GLU A 263 1.55 0.27 9.08
N ASP A 264 2.64 -0.26 9.63
CA ASP A 264 4.01 0.10 9.27
C ASP A 264 4.84 -1.16 8.99
N ILE A 265 4.36 -1.94 8.02
CA ILE A 265 4.94 -3.24 7.71
C ILE A 265 5.92 -3.09 6.56
N HIS A 266 7.16 -3.48 6.83
CA HIS A 266 8.22 -3.53 5.85
C HIS A 266 8.39 -4.96 5.34
N ARG A 267 8.28 -5.15 4.02
CA ARG A 267 8.64 -6.41 3.39
C ARG A 267 10.15 -6.47 3.23
N ARG A 268 10.79 -7.56 3.61
CA ARG A 268 12.12 -7.93 3.11
C ARG A 268 11.97 -8.70 1.77
N PRO A 269 12.42 -8.13 0.63
CA PRO A 269 12.38 -8.78 -0.66
C PRO A 269 13.15 -10.08 -0.62
N ASN A 270 12.62 -11.09 -1.30
CA ASN A 270 13.42 -12.25 -1.65
C ASN A 270 14.29 -11.83 -2.85
N TYR A 271 15.49 -11.31 -2.55
CA TYR A 271 16.39 -10.76 -3.56
C TYR A 271 16.87 -11.81 -4.56
N GLU A 272 17.07 -13.04 -4.12
CA GLU A 272 17.42 -14.16 -4.99
C GLU A 272 16.32 -14.41 -6.02
N TYR A 273 15.07 -14.54 -5.56
CA TYR A 273 13.90 -14.65 -6.44
C TYR A 273 13.85 -13.49 -7.45
N TRP A 274 14.13 -12.26 -7.01
CA TRP A 274 14.10 -11.10 -7.89
C TRP A 274 15.18 -11.09 -8.97
N GLN A 275 16.40 -11.50 -8.60
CA GLN A 275 17.52 -11.57 -9.52
C GLN A 275 17.35 -12.71 -10.53
N THR A 276 17.01 -13.91 -10.05
CA THR A 276 16.81 -15.11 -10.89
C THR A 276 15.74 -14.87 -11.96
N HIS A 277 14.68 -14.14 -11.62
CA HIS A 277 13.56 -13.90 -12.52
C HIS A 277 13.54 -12.50 -13.18
N GLY A 278 14.65 -11.75 -13.09
CA GLY A 278 14.85 -10.51 -13.85
C GLY A 278 13.94 -9.34 -13.44
N PHE A 279 13.48 -9.29 -12.19
CA PHE A 279 12.70 -8.16 -11.66
C PHE A 279 13.54 -6.92 -11.35
N VAL A 280 14.85 -7.11 -11.19
CA VAL A 280 15.82 -6.05 -11.02
C VAL A 280 16.84 -6.16 -12.15
N CYS A 281 17.32 -5.00 -12.62
CA CYS A 281 18.40 -4.98 -13.60
C CYS A 281 19.61 -5.72 -13.03
N LYS A 282 20.23 -6.58 -13.86
CA LYS A 282 21.53 -7.20 -13.60
C LYS A 282 22.64 -6.15 -13.73
N TYR A 283 22.52 -5.00 -13.06
CA TYR A 283 23.65 -4.09 -12.96
C TYR A 283 24.79 -4.83 -12.26
N ARG A 284 26.00 -4.40 -12.59
CA ARG A 284 27.34 -4.97 -12.35
C ARG A 284 27.62 -5.31 -10.87
N TRP A 285 26.85 -6.20 -10.25
CA TRP A 285 27.29 -6.95 -9.09
C TRP A 285 28.33 -7.93 -9.60
N VAL A 286 29.58 -7.46 -9.65
CA VAL A 286 30.73 -8.25 -10.12
C VAL A 286 30.93 -9.53 -9.30
N LYS A 287 30.21 -9.65 -8.17
CA LYS A 287 30.07 -10.85 -7.36
C LYS A 287 28.61 -10.99 -6.89
N PRO A 288 28.01 -12.19 -6.94
CA PRO A 288 26.72 -12.46 -6.30
C PRO A 288 26.76 -12.00 -4.84
N LYS A 289 25.71 -11.31 -4.38
CA LYS A 289 25.57 -10.92 -2.97
C LYS A 289 24.49 -11.74 -2.30
N THR A 290 24.76 -12.22 -1.09
CA THR A 290 23.73 -12.85 -0.26
C THR A 290 22.73 -11.80 0.25
N GLY A 291 21.54 -12.24 0.66
CA GLY A 291 20.54 -11.36 1.27
C GLY A 291 21.06 -10.64 2.51
N GLU A 292 21.97 -11.25 3.28
CA GLU A 292 22.60 -10.59 4.43
C GLU A 292 23.61 -9.53 4.02
N GLN A 293 24.35 -9.72 2.93
CA GLN A 293 25.31 -8.72 2.44
C GLN A 293 24.60 -7.49 1.86
N VAL A 294 23.43 -7.67 1.25
CA VAL A 294 22.57 -6.56 0.83
C VAL A 294 22.07 -5.80 2.06
N ASP A 295 21.54 -6.52 3.05
CA ASP A 295 21.07 -5.92 4.30
C ASP A 295 22.18 -5.17 5.02
N ALA A 296 23.36 -5.77 5.19
CA ALA A 296 24.50 -5.13 5.84
C ALA A 296 24.91 -3.84 5.11
N TYR A 297 24.84 -3.81 3.78
CA TYR A 297 25.17 -2.61 3.00
C TYR A 297 24.16 -1.47 3.23
N TYR A 298 22.86 -1.77 3.21
CA TYR A 298 21.81 -0.77 3.44
C TYR A 298 21.65 -0.41 4.93
N ALA A 299 21.87 -1.36 5.84
CA ALA A 299 21.88 -1.16 7.29
C ALA A 299 23.10 -0.33 7.75
N LYS A 300 24.26 -0.42 7.08
CA LYS A 300 25.41 0.46 7.36
C LYS A 300 25.07 1.94 7.17
N ARG A 301 24.22 2.26 6.19
CA ARG A 301 23.65 3.61 6.02
C ARG A 301 22.66 3.97 7.12
N GLY A 302 21.94 3.00 7.68
CA GLY A 302 21.05 3.17 8.82
C GLY A 302 21.79 3.50 10.14
N HIS A 303 22.88 2.79 10.44
CA HIS A 303 23.67 3.02 11.66
C HIS A 303 24.50 4.30 11.65
N GLN A 304 25.00 4.75 10.49
CA GLN A 304 25.70 6.04 10.38
C GLN A 304 24.77 7.26 10.37
N GLN A 305 23.45 7.06 10.24
CA GLN A 305 22.43 8.12 10.29
C GLN A 305 21.68 8.13 11.63
N GLN A 306 22.40 8.13 12.76
CA GLN A 306 21.85 8.40 14.10
C GLN A 306 21.32 9.85 14.28
N LYS A 307 21.17 10.63 13.21
CA LYS A 307 20.35 11.85 13.25
C LYS A 307 18.91 11.41 12.97
N PRO A 308 17.91 11.84 13.74
CA PRO A 308 16.52 11.53 13.44
C PRO A 308 16.29 11.85 11.98
N LYS A 309 15.98 10.83 11.16
CA LYS A 309 15.56 11.03 9.77
C LYS A 309 14.49 12.11 9.87
N ARG A 310 14.70 13.26 9.22
CA ARG A 310 13.64 14.27 9.10
C ARG A 310 12.36 13.53 8.73
N LYS A 311 11.25 13.88 9.38
CA LYS A 311 9.92 13.51 8.86
C LYS A 311 9.97 13.85 7.38
N GLN A 312 9.77 12.85 6.52
CA GLN A 312 9.90 12.95 5.07
C GLN A 312 9.33 14.28 4.57
N GLY A 313 10.21 15.22 4.22
CA GLY A 313 9.82 16.56 3.82
C GLY A 313 9.42 16.63 2.35
N ILE A 314 8.72 17.70 1.99
CA ILE A 314 8.39 18.04 0.62
C ILE A 314 9.70 18.28 -0.15
N LEU A 315 9.82 17.61 -1.30
CA LEU A 315 11.00 17.65 -2.19
C LEU A 315 12.31 17.11 -1.56
N GLU A 316 12.22 16.40 -0.45
CA GLU A 316 13.34 15.59 0.07
C GLU A 316 13.45 14.24 -0.66
N ASN A 317 14.45 13.43 -0.30
CA ASN A 317 14.60 12.08 -0.86
C ASN A 317 13.27 11.31 -0.75
N GLY A 318 12.83 10.67 -1.84
CA GLY A 318 11.59 9.91 -1.89
C GLY A 318 11.54 8.79 -0.86
N ILE A 319 10.43 8.05 -0.78
CA ILE A 319 10.26 6.91 0.15
C ILE A 319 11.35 5.85 -0.13
N ILE A 320 12.48 5.95 0.56
CA ILE A 320 13.53 4.94 0.61
C ILE A 320 13.28 4.17 1.90
N THR A 321 12.44 3.14 1.79
CA THR A 321 12.32 2.13 2.84
C THR A 321 13.62 1.31 2.91
N ASN A 322 13.92 0.71 4.06
CA ASN A 322 15.07 -0.21 4.22
C ASN A 322 15.08 -1.31 3.14
N HIS A 323 13.92 -1.60 2.57
CA HIS A 323 13.73 -2.53 1.49
C HIS A 323 12.95 -1.89 0.33
N MET A 324 13.59 -1.74 -0.83
CA MET A 324 12.97 -1.21 -2.06
C MET A 324 12.77 -2.32 -3.12
N PRO A 325 11.74 -2.23 -3.99
CA PRO A 325 10.56 -1.36 -3.91
C PRO A 325 9.39 -1.99 -3.13
N ASN A 326 8.65 -1.13 -2.41
CA ASN A 326 7.28 -1.38 -1.96
C ASN A 326 6.28 -1.10 -3.10
N THR A 327 4.97 -1.26 -2.86
CA THR A 327 3.88 -1.24 -3.86
C THR A 327 4.15 -0.27 -5.01
N GLY A 328 4.67 -0.84 -6.10
CA GLY A 328 5.20 -0.11 -7.23
C GLY A 328 4.09 0.53 -8.04
N GLY A 329 3.71 1.74 -7.67
CA GLY A 329 3.16 2.70 -8.62
C GLY A 329 4.32 3.52 -9.16
N ARG A 330 4.53 3.49 -10.48
CA ARG A 330 5.25 4.59 -11.15
C ARG A 330 4.36 5.83 -10.98
N TRP A 331 4.89 6.89 -10.39
CA TRP A 331 4.25 8.22 -10.32
C TRP A 331 5.20 9.26 -10.86
#